data_AF-A0A812KNE4-F1
#
_entry.id   AF-A0A812KNE4-F1
#
_cell.length_a   1.000
_cell.length_b   1.000
_cell.length_c   1.000
_cell.angle_alpha   90.00
_cell.angle_beta   90.00
_cell.angle_gamma   90.00
#
_symmetry.space_group_name_H-M   'P 1'
#
loop_
_entity.id
_entity.type
_entity.pdbx_description
1 polymer ?
#
loop_
_entity_poly.entity_id
_entity_poly.type
_entity_poly.pdbx_seq_one_letter_code
_entity_poly.pdbx_strand_id
1 'polypeptide(L)'
;ETPIAANGLLSAGLHSCVGLLTAPRSGPGLAVTLGPQPALDATHRVLGPILVGRRCFRRIEAVAPLSLEAIPRVPVFLQLPKMEEEIPGAPPPPVRVEPYPESAAETFAEDPEKEGATLSPEEVIDLADVELSSRDVEVAELKLATFSRERQQGVDKVEQALDSMLQRLAALEDLDDTLS
;
A
#
# COMPACT_ATOMS: atom_id res chain seq x y z
N GLU A 1 7.03 40.73 3.18
CA GLU A 1 7.55 39.38 2.92
C GLU A 1 6.59 38.39 3.55
N THR A 2 5.77 37.75 2.73
CA THR A 2 4.80 36.74 3.17
C THR A 2 5.46 35.36 3.07
N PRO A 3 5.28 34.48 4.07
CA PRO A 3 5.92 33.17 4.04
C PRO A 3 5.29 32.34 2.92
N ILE A 4 6.14 31.83 2.03
CA ILE A 4 5.75 30.87 1.01
C ILE A 4 5.44 29.57 1.77
N ALA A 5 4.14 29.32 1.97
CA ALA A 5 3.68 28.02 2.43
C ALA A 5 4.24 26.96 1.48
N ALA A 6 4.93 25.98 2.03
CA ALA A 6 5.36 24.77 1.35
C ALA A 6 4.13 23.92 1.01
N ASN A 7 3.27 24.44 0.13
CA ASN A 7 2.24 23.66 -0.51
C ASN A 7 2.95 22.76 -1.51
N GLY A 8 3.22 21.53 -1.09
CA GLY A 8 3.63 20.45 -1.97
C GLY A 8 2.57 20.30 -3.06
N LEU A 9 2.80 20.98 -4.18
CA LEU A 9 2.08 20.77 -5.42
C LEU A 9 2.10 19.26 -5.67
N LEU A 10 0.95 18.62 -5.54
CA LEU A 10 0.68 17.39 -6.29
C LEU A 10 0.97 17.79 -7.73
N SER A 11 2.15 17.41 -8.23
CA SER A 11 2.50 17.62 -9.63
C SER A 11 1.44 16.86 -10.42
N ALA A 12 0.48 17.62 -10.95
CA ALA A 12 -0.78 17.10 -11.45
C ALA A 12 -0.54 15.90 -12.37
N GLY A 13 -0.84 14.70 -11.88
CA GLY A 13 -0.76 13.46 -12.65
C GLY A 13 0.56 12.68 -12.61
N LEU A 14 1.53 13.00 -11.75
CA LEU A 14 2.75 12.18 -11.58
C LEU A 14 2.59 11.14 -10.46
N HIS A 15 3.10 9.94 -10.71
CA HIS A 15 3.11 8.81 -9.77
C HIS A 15 4.36 8.83 -8.89
N SER A 16 4.58 9.93 -8.15
CA SER A 16 5.85 10.17 -7.43
C SER A 16 5.89 9.62 -6.00
N CYS A 17 4.78 9.14 -5.47
CA CYS A 17 4.68 8.69 -4.08
C CYS A 17 3.76 7.47 -3.91
N VAL A 18 3.80 6.92 -2.70
CA VAL A 18 2.93 5.84 -2.22
C VAL A 18 1.50 6.35 -2.00
N GLY A 19 0.51 5.46 -2.12
CA GLY A 19 -0.88 5.73 -1.76
C GLY A 19 -1.68 6.51 -2.81
N LEU A 20 -1.23 6.59 -4.06
CA LEU A 20 -2.00 7.21 -5.14
C LEU A 20 -2.94 6.20 -5.79
N LEU A 21 -4.23 6.53 -5.84
CA LEU A 21 -5.22 5.81 -6.62
C LEU A 21 -5.16 6.26 -8.07
N THR A 22 -5.11 5.28 -8.99
CA THR A 22 -4.86 5.51 -10.40
C THR A 22 -5.76 4.62 -11.24
N ALA A 23 -6.12 5.10 -12.44
CA ALA A 23 -6.84 4.32 -13.44
C ALA A 23 -6.04 4.28 -14.74
N PRO A 24 -6.06 3.17 -15.49
CA PRO A 24 -5.48 3.13 -16.81
C PRO A 24 -6.23 4.11 -17.72
N ARG A 25 -5.51 4.74 -18.65
CA ARG A 25 -6.09 5.65 -19.65
C ARG A 25 -7.01 4.92 -20.63
N SER A 26 -6.86 3.61 -20.75
CA SER A 26 -7.68 2.73 -21.58
C SER A 26 -7.90 1.40 -20.86
N GLY A 27 -9.15 0.93 -20.88
CA GLY A 27 -9.54 -0.34 -20.26
C GLY A 27 -10.03 -0.20 -18.81
N PRO A 28 -10.48 -1.31 -18.21
CA PRO A 28 -10.96 -1.33 -16.83
C PRO A 28 -9.81 -1.53 -15.84
N GLY A 29 -10.06 -1.16 -14.59
CA GLY A 29 -9.17 -1.44 -13.45
C GLY A 29 -8.79 -0.20 -12.68
N LEU A 30 -8.34 -0.43 -11.45
CA LEU A 30 -7.76 0.58 -10.58
C LEU A 30 -6.47 0.00 -9.99
N ALA A 31 -5.49 0.86 -9.81
CA ALA A 31 -4.24 0.51 -9.15
C ALA A 31 -3.93 1.54 -8.06
N VAL A 32 -3.32 1.06 -6.98
CA VAL A 32 -2.80 1.90 -5.92
C VAL A 32 -1.28 1.81 -5.94
N THR A 33 -0.59 2.95 -5.90
CA THR A 33 0.87 2.96 -5.84
C THR A 33 1.36 2.52 -4.46
N LEU A 34 2.29 1.56 -4.42
CA LEU A 34 3.01 1.17 -3.20
C LEU A 34 4.34 1.93 -3.03
N GLY A 35 4.59 2.91 -3.89
CA GLY A 35 5.80 3.72 -3.93
C GLY A 35 5.85 4.55 -5.21
N PRO A 36 6.94 5.28 -5.47
CA PRO A 36 7.13 6.01 -6.73
C PRO A 36 7.10 5.07 -7.93
N GLN A 37 6.23 5.35 -8.91
CA GLN A 37 5.98 4.52 -10.10
C GLN A 37 5.89 5.38 -11.37
N PRO A 38 6.95 6.12 -11.76
CA PRO A 38 6.92 7.06 -12.89
C PRO A 38 6.58 6.39 -14.24
N ALA A 39 6.79 5.07 -14.37
CA ALA A 39 6.37 4.32 -15.56
C ALA A 39 4.85 4.37 -15.81
N LEU A 40 4.04 4.62 -14.78
CA LEU A 40 2.60 4.75 -14.89
C LEU A 40 2.15 6.10 -15.46
N ASP A 41 2.98 7.14 -15.48
CA ASP A 41 2.60 8.48 -15.94
C ASP A 41 2.08 8.47 -17.40
N ALA A 42 2.67 7.62 -18.24
CA ALA A 42 2.30 7.47 -19.65
C ALA A 42 1.00 6.68 -19.85
N THR A 43 0.66 5.77 -18.94
CA THR A 43 -0.38 4.75 -19.16
C THR A 43 -1.58 4.91 -18.24
N HIS A 44 -1.41 5.58 -17.10
CA HIS A 44 -2.41 5.77 -16.07
C HIS A 44 -2.62 7.26 -15.79
N ARG A 45 -3.79 7.56 -15.22
CA ARG A 45 -4.15 8.86 -14.68
C ARG A 45 -4.30 8.72 -13.17
N VAL A 46 -3.62 9.58 -12.43
CA VAL A 46 -3.86 9.74 -10.98
C VAL A 46 -5.27 10.29 -10.78
N LEU A 47 -6.06 9.57 -9.99
CA LEU A 47 -7.42 9.97 -9.59
C LEU A 47 -7.42 10.77 -8.30
N GLY A 48 -6.48 10.48 -7.41
CA GLY A 48 -6.30 11.15 -6.13
C GLY A 48 -5.52 10.28 -5.14
N PRO A 49 -5.17 10.81 -3.96
CA PRO A 49 -4.57 10.03 -2.89
C PRO A 49 -5.62 9.17 -2.16
N ILE A 50 -5.17 8.09 -1.52
CA ILE A 50 -5.95 7.39 -0.50
C ILE A 50 -6.01 8.26 0.75
N LEU A 51 -7.22 8.56 1.21
CA LEU A 51 -7.44 9.40 2.40
C LEU A 51 -7.67 8.59 3.68
N VAL A 52 -8.15 7.35 3.57
CA VAL A 52 -8.56 6.51 4.70
C VAL A 52 -8.19 5.05 4.46
N GLY A 53 -8.23 4.23 5.52
CA GLY A 53 -7.97 2.78 5.38
C GLY A 53 -6.49 2.43 5.37
N ARG A 54 -5.66 3.20 6.08
CA ARG A 54 -4.20 3.03 6.17
C ARG A 54 -3.79 1.61 6.58
N ARG A 55 -4.50 0.98 7.52
CA ARG A 55 -4.28 -0.42 7.91
C ARG A 55 -4.50 -1.40 6.76
N CYS A 56 -5.56 -1.20 5.97
CA CYS A 56 -5.84 -2.02 4.78
C CYS A 56 -4.75 -1.81 3.72
N PHE A 57 -4.32 -0.56 3.52
CA PHE A 57 -3.24 -0.23 2.60
C PHE A 57 -1.92 -0.90 3.00
N ARG A 58 -1.53 -0.85 4.27
CA ARG A 58 -0.33 -1.53 4.79
C ARG A 58 -0.40 -3.05 4.64
N ARG A 59 -1.58 -3.65 4.83
CA ARG A 59 -1.77 -5.09 4.56
C ARG A 59 -1.59 -5.43 3.08
N ILE A 60 -2.10 -4.58 2.18
CA ILE A 60 -1.90 -4.74 0.73
C ILE A 60 -0.40 -4.62 0.39
N GLU A 61 0.30 -3.67 0.99
CA GLU A 61 1.75 -3.50 0.85
C GLU A 61 2.52 -4.74 1.36
N ALA A 62 2.16 -5.28 2.52
CA ALA A 62 2.80 -6.45 3.10
C ALA A 62 2.71 -7.70 2.21
N VAL A 63 1.56 -7.90 1.54
CA VAL A 63 1.35 -9.03 0.61
C VAL A 63 1.79 -8.74 -0.83
N ALA A 64 2.30 -7.53 -1.10
CA ALA A 64 2.75 -7.19 -2.43
C ALA A 64 3.97 -8.05 -2.80
N PRO A 65 4.03 -8.58 -4.03
CA PRO A 65 5.13 -9.44 -4.44
C PRO A 65 6.44 -8.65 -4.47
N LEU A 66 7.49 -9.19 -3.84
CA LEU A 66 8.82 -8.59 -3.86
C LEU A 66 9.64 -9.07 -5.07
N SER A 67 9.32 -10.26 -5.56
CA SER A 67 10.03 -10.97 -6.61
C SER A 67 9.25 -11.01 -7.94
N LEU A 68 9.89 -11.62 -8.93
CA LEU A 68 9.71 -11.63 -10.40
C LEU A 68 8.32 -11.55 -11.04
N GLU A 69 7.23 -11.75 -10.31
CA GLU A 69 5.88 -11.73 -10.88
C GLU A 69 5.03 -10.65 -10.22
N ALA A 70 4.43 -9.78 -11.05
CA ALA A 70 3.54 -8.70 -10.61
C ALA A 70 2.15 -9.19 -10.13
N ILE A 71 2.04 -10.45 -9.72
CA ILE A 71 0.78 -11.07 -9.32
C ILE A 71 0.81 -11.25 -7.79
N PRO A 72 -0.07 -10.58 -7.04
CA PRO A 72 -0.18 -10.79 -5.60
C PRO A 72 -0.53 -12.25 -5.33
N ARG A 73 0.24 -12.89 -4.45
CA ARG A 73 0.13 -14.32 -4.14
C ARG A 73 -1.04 -14.64 -3.22
N VAL A 74 -1.40 -13.69 -2.36
CA VAL A 74 -2.60 -13.73 -1.53
C VAL A 74 -3.59 -12.72 -2.08
N PRO A 75 -4.76 -13.15 -2.62
CA PRO A 75 -5.75 -12.21 -3.10
C PRO A 75 -6.35 -11.45 -1.92
N VAL A 76 -6.25 -10.12 -1.95
CA VAL A 76 -6.91 -9.23 -1.00
C VAL A 76 -8.19 -8.72 -1.63
N PHE A 77 -9.31 -9.00 -0.98
CA PHE A 77 -10.62 -8.53 -1.43
C PHE A 77 -11.01 -7.28 -0.65
N LEU A 78 -11.33 -6.21 -1.38
CA LEU A 78 -11.95 -5.03 -0.79
C LEU A 78 -13.45 -5.30 -0.68
N GLN A 79 -13.95 -5.34 0.55
CA GLN A 79 -15.37 -5.39 0.78
C GLN A 79 -15.94 -3.97 0.69
N LEU A 80 -16.85 -3.76 -0.26
CA LEU A 80 -17.60 -2.52 -0.33
C LEU A 80 -18.60 -2.49 0.84
N PRO A 81 -18.80 -1.33 1.49
CA PRO A 81 -19.87 -1.20 2.48
C PRO A 81 -21.19 -1.57 1.81
N LYS A 82 -21.97 -2.42 2.47
CA LYS A 82 -23.31 -2.78 2.00
C LYS A 82 -24.13 -1.50 1.92
N MET A 83 -24.53 -1.10 0.72
CA MET A 83 -25.56 -0.07 0.58
C MET A 83 -26.87 -0.67 1.10
N GLU A 84 -27.49 -0.02 2.08
CA GLU A 84 -28.70 -0.51 2.77
C GLU A 84 -29.93 -0.62 1.84
N GLU A 85 -29.87 -0.10 0.61
CA GLU A 85 -30.90 -0.23 -0.42
C GLU A 85 -30.49 -1.22 -1.53
N GLU A 86 -30.33 -2.50 -1.19
CA GLU A 86 -30.34 -3.56 -2.20
C GLU A 86 -31.79 -3.95 -2.53
N ILE A 87 -32.27 -3.53 -3.69
CA ILE A 87 -33.46 -4.12 -4.29
C ILE A 87 -33.09 -5.58 -4.65
N PRO A 88 -33.80 -6.60 -4.13
CA PRO A 88 -33.47 -7.99 -4.39
C PRO A 88 -33.50 -8.28 -5.89
N GLY A 89 -32.35 -8.63 -6.48
CA GLY A 89 -32.22 -9.01 -7.89
C GLY A 89 -31.68 -7.92 -8.84
N ALA A 90 -31.38 -6.72 -8.36
CA ALA A 90 -30.65 -5.72 -9.14
C ALA A 90 -29.12 -5.98 -9.08
N PRO A 91 -28.37 -5.76 -10.18
CA PRO A 91 -26.91 -5.78 -10.10
C PRO A 91 -26.44 -4.67 -9.15
N PRO A 92 -25.34 -4.90 -8.39
CA PRO A 92 -24.82 -3.89 -7.48
C PRO A 92 -24.54 -2.59 -8.25
N PRO A 93 -24.88 -1.42 -7.68
CA PRO A 93 -24.65 -0.15 -8.36
C PRO A 93 -23.16 -0.01 -8.68
N PRO A 94 -22.79 0.50 -9.88
CA PRO A 94 -21.40 0.69 -10.22
C PRO A 94 -20.77 1.70 -9.26
N VAL A 95 -19.58 1.36 -8.74
CA VAL A 95 -18.79 2.29 -7.93
C VAL A 95 -18.44 3.49 -8.81
N ARG A 96 -19.02 4.65 -8.49
CA ARG A 96 -18.66 5.91 -9.15
C ARG A 96 -17.47 6.51 -8.44
N VAL A 97 -16.31 6.45 -9.11
CA VAL A 97 -15.12 7.17 -8.68
C VAL A 97 -15.21 8.56 -9.28
N GLU A 98 -15.46 9.57 -8.46
CA GLU A 98 -15.40 10.96 -8.90
C GLU A 98 -13.95 11.46 -8.82
N PRO A 99 -13.48 12.25 -9.80
CA PRO A 99 -12.16 12.86 -9.75
C PRO A 99 -12.04 13.68 -8.46
N TYR A 100 -10.98 13.43 -7.70
CA TYR A 100 -10.73 14.20 -6.48
C TYR A 100 -10.50 15.68 -6.85
N PRO A 101 -11.23 16.64 -6.27
CA PRO A 101 -11.05 18.05 -6.59
C PRO A 101 -9.69 18.54 -6.08
N GLU A 102 -8.88 19.08 -6.98
CA GLU A 102 -7.52 19.59 -6.69
C GLU A 102 -7.49 20.62 -5.54
N SER A 103 -8.61 21.28 -5.26
CA SER A 103 -8.77 22.27 -4.20
C SER A 103 -9.02 21.70 -2.80
N ALA A 104 -9.28 20.39 -2.66
CA ALA A 104 -9.59 19.75 -1.38
C ALA A 104 -8.38 19.02 -0.76
N ALA A 105 -7.22 19.04 -1.42
CA ALA A 105 -6.03 18.34 -1.00
C ALA A 105 -5.39 18.99 0.23
N GLU A 106 -5.89 18.68 1.43
CA GLU A 106 -4.92 18.25 2.43
C GLU A 106 -4.33 16.98 1.84
N THR A 107 -3.06 17.08 1.47
CA THR A 107 -2.25 16.01 0.91
C THR A 107 -2.44 14.74 1.73
N PHE A 108 -1.95 13.61 1.21
CA PHE A 108 -1.40 12.62 2.12
C PHE A 108 -0.26 13.27 2.90
N ALA A 109 -0.60 14.09 3.87
CA ALA A 109 0.16 14.20 5.06
C ALA A 109 -0.21 12.86 5.73
N GLU A 110 0.66 11.84 5.72
CA GLU A 110 1.77 11.87 6.68
C GLU A 110 1.94 13.26 7.28
N ASP A 111 0.94 13.66 8.06
CA ASP A 111 1.06 14.78 8.96
C ASP A 111 1.75 14.09 10.13
N PRO A 112 3.08 14.18 10.25
CA PRO A 112 3.76 13.61 11.41
C PRO A 112 3.19 14.19 12.72
N GLU A 113 2.43 15.29 12.63
CA GLU A 113 1.88 16.02 13.77
C GLU A 113 0.36 15.81 14.01
N LYS A 114 -0.43 15.24 13.07
CA LYS A 114 -1.91 15.07 13.26
C LYS A 114 -2.44 13.63 13.37
N GLU A 115 -1.62 12.60 13.12
CA GLU A 115 -1.98 11.22 13.47
C GLU A 115 -0.82 10.58 14.24
N GLY A 116 -1.12 10.05 15.43
CA GLY A 116 -0.16 9.33 16.26
C GLY A 116 0.69 8.37 15.43
N ALA A 117 1.97 8.68 15.30
CA ALA A 117 2.93 8.06 14.40
C ALA A 117 3.32 6.62 14.76
N THR A 118 2.48 5.88 15.47
CA THR A 118 2.73 4.51 15.87
C THR A 118 1.45 3.71 15.68
N LEU A 119 1.48 2.75 14.75
CA LEU A 119 0.55 1.62 14.78
C LEU A 119 0.49 1.11 16.22
N SER A 120 -0.69 0.71 16.69
CA SER A 120 -0.72 0.05 18.00
C SER A 120 0.17 -1.20 17.96
N PRO A 121 0.76 -1.63 19.09
CA PRO A 121 1.54 -2.86 19.12
C PRO A 121 0.79 -4.06 18.51
N GLU A 122 -0.52 -4.16 18.79
CA GLU A 122 -1.41 -5.17 18.20
C GLU A 122 -1.46 -5.08 16.66
N GLU A 123 -1.55 -3.87 16.09
CA GLU A 123 -1.55 -3.67 14.65
C GLU A 123 -0.20 -3.99 14.00
N VAL A 124 0.91 -3.76 14.70
CA VAL A 124 2.24 -4.13 14.21
C VAL A 124 2.40 -5.65 14.17
N ILE A 125 1.96 -6.36 15.23
CA ILE A 125 1.98 -7.82 15.29
C ILE A 125 1.09 -8.42 14.20
N ASP A 126 -0.15 -7.94 14.08
CA ASP A 126 -1.08 -8.34 13.03
C ASP A 126 -0.49 -8.18 11.61
N LEU A 127 0.22 -7.07 11.38
CA LEU A 127 0.84 -6.81 10.10
C LEU A 127 2.02 -7.75 9.84
N ALA A 128 2.83 -8.01 10.86
CA ALA A 128 3.95 -8.94 10.78
C ALA A 128 3.49 -10.37 10.48
N ASP A 129 2.39 -10.83 11.07
CA ASP A 129 1.82 -12.16 10.80
C ASP A 129 1.38 -12.31 9.34
N VAL A 130 0.73 -11.27 8.80
CA VAL A 130 0.32 -11.23 7.39
C VAL A 130 1.53 -11.23 6.46
N GLU A 131 2.54 -10.43 6.79
CA GLU A 131 3.78 -10.33 6.01
C GLU A 131 4.54 -11.66 6.01
N LEU A 132 4.76 -12.27 7.18
CA LEU A 132 5.39 -13.59 7.33
C LEU A 132 4.71 -14.65 6.47
N SER A 133 3.38 -14.74 6.56
CA SER A 133 2.59 -15.70 5.79
C SER A 133 2.78 -15.51 4.28
N SER A 134 2.87 -14.26 3.82
CA SER A 134 3.15 -13.96 2.40
C SER A 134 4.59 -14.32 2.01
N ARG A 135 5.57 -14.05 2.88
CA ARG A 135 6.98 -14.32 2.62
C ARG A 135 7.29 -15.82 2.59
N ASP A 136 6.64 -16.63 3.42
CA ASP A 136 6.79 -18.09 3.41
C ASP A 136 6.45 -18.71 2.04
N VAL A 137 5.38 -18.20 1.40
CA VAL A 137 4.98 -18.62 0.05
C VAL A 137 6.06 -18.25 -0.98
N GLU A 138 6.57 -17.02 -0.94
CA GLU A 138 7.65 -16.58 -1.86
C GLU A 138 8.94 -17.38 -1.65
N VAL A 139 9.31 -17.68 -0.41
CA VAL A 139 10.48 -18.53 -0.11
C VAL A 139 10.29 -19.94 -0.68
N ALA A 140 9.10 -20.52 -0.55
CA ALA A 140 8.80 -21.83 -1.11
C ALA A 140 8.93 -21.82 -2.65
N GLU A 141 8.44 -20.79 -3.34
CA GLU A 141 8.60 -20.62 -4.79
C GLU A 141 10.07 -20.44 -5.20
N LEU A 142 10.81 -19.57 -4.52
CA LEU A 142 12.23 -19.32 -4.80
C LEU A 142 13.09 -20.58 -4.57
N LYS A 143 12.69 -21.48 -3.67
CA LYS A 143 13.34 -22.79 -3.48
C LYS A 143 13.12 -23.73 -4.67
N LEU A 144 11.97 -23.62 -5.35
CA LEU A 144 11.63 -24.43 -6.53
C LEU A 144 12.17 -23.82 -7.83
N ALA A 145 12.45 -22.52 -7.87
CA ALA A 145 13.00 -21.83 -9.02
C ALA A 145 14.43 -22.32 -9.35
N THR A 146 14.74 -22.40 -10.64
CA THR A 146 16.10 -22.70 -11.11
C THR A 146 17.06 -21.59 -10.71
N PHE A 147 18.33 -21.94 -10.47
CA PHE A 147 19.34 -20.94 -10.12
C PHE A 147 19.52 -19.92 -11.25
N SER A 148 19.21 -18.67 -10.94
CA SER A 148 19.29 -17.53 -11.86
C SER A 148 19.63 -16.27 -11.08
N ARG A 149 20.05 -15.22 -11.79
CA ARG A 149 20.32 -13.90 -11.18
C ARG A 149 19.04 -13.31 -10.61
N GLU A 150 17.94 -13.49 -11.34
CA GLU A 150 16.61 -13.07 -10.99
C GLU A 150 16.13 -13.73 -9.68
N ARG A 151 16.39 -15.03 -9.53
CA ARG A 151 16.12 -15.75 -8.28
C ARG A 151 16.94 -15.18 -7.13
N GLN A 152 18.24 -14.92 -7.33
CA GLN A 152 19.07 -14.37 -6.26
C GLN A 152 18.57 -12.99 -5.81
N GLN A 153 18.18 -12.12 -6.74
CA GLN A 153 17.56 -10.84 -6.40
C GLN A 153 16.25 -11.00 -5.63
N GLY A 154 15.47 -12.03 -5.94
CA GLY A 154 14.28 -12.37 -5.17
C GLY A 154 14.60 -12.74 -3.72
N VAL A 155 15.63 -13.58 -3.52
CA VAL A 155 16.11 -13.96 -2.18
C VAL A 155 16.57 -12.73 -1.40
N ASP A 156 17.43 -11.89 -1.99
CA ASP A 156 17.99 -10.71 -1.32
C ASP A 156 16.87 -9.75 -0.85
N LYS A 157 15.81 -9.58 -1.66
CA LYS A 157 14.67 -8.73 -1.29
C LYS A 157 13.82 -9.32 -0.17
N VAL A 158 13.62 -10.64 -0.17
CA VAL A 158 12.89 -11.31 0.91
C VAL A 158 13.67 -11.21 2.22
N GLU A 159 14.99 -11.42 2.19
CA GLU A 159 15.86 -11.24 3.36
C GLU A 159 15.78 -9.81 3.91
N GLN A 160 15.91 -8.81 3.04
CA GLN A 160 15.80 -7.40 3.45
C GLN A 160 14.43 -7.07 4.07
N ALA A 161 13.35 -7.62 3.55
CA ALA A 161 12.01 -7.42 4.10
C ALA A 161 11.86 -8.06 5.49
N LEU A 162 12.35 -9.30 5.65
CA LEU A 162 12.33 -9.99 6.95
C LEU A 162 13.19 -9.26 7.99
N ASP A 163 14.37 -8.75 7.63
CA ASP A 163 15.21 -7.96 8.53
C ASP A 163 14.52 -6.66 8.97
N SER A 164 13.87 -5.96 8.04
CA SER A 164 13.09 -4.76 8.33
C SER A 164 11.92 -5.05 9.28
N MET A 165 11.25 -6.20 9.10
CA MET A 165 10.19 -6.64 9.99
C MET A 165 10.70 -7.01 11.39
N LEU A 166 11.84 -7.71 11.49
CA LEU A 166 12.47 -8.03 12.78
C LEU A 166 12.85 -6.76 13.54
N GLN A 167 13.39 -5.74 12.86
CA GLN A 167 13.69 -4.45 13.47
C GLN A 167 12.42 -3.75 14.00
N ARG A 168 11.31 -3.81 13.25
CA ARG A 168 10.02 -3.26 13.71
C ARG A 168 9.49 -3.98 14.94
N LEU A 169 9.63 -5.30 15.01
CA LEU A 169 9.19 -6.10 16.17
C LEU A 169 10.09 -5.87 17.39
N ALA A 170 11.41 -5.78 17.21
CA ALA A 170 12.35 -5.49 18.29
C ALA A 170 12.07 -4.13 18.96
N ALA A 171 11.67 -3.12 18.17
CA ALA A 171 11.28 -1.81 18.71
C ALA A 171 10.04 -1.86 19.62
N LEU A 172 9.25 -2.93 19.59
CA LEU A 172 8.14 -3.14 20.54
C LEU A 172 8.61 -3.74 21.87
N GLU A 173 9.68 -4.55 21.85
CA GLU A 173 10.26 -5.18 23.03
C GLU A 173 10.87 -4.12 23.96
N ASP A 174 11.56 -3.13 23.39
CA ASP A 174 12.07 -1.96 24.12
C ASP A 174 10.96 -1.12 24.79
N LEU A 175 9.72 -1.23 24.32
CA LEU A 175 8.56 -0.53 24.88
C LEU A 175 8.06 -1.18 26.18
N ASP A 176 8.20 -2.50 26.32
CA ASP A 176 7.80 -3.27 27.50
C ASP A 176 8.80 -3.05 28.65
N ASP A 177 10.09 -2.97 28.32
CA ASP A 177 11.17 -2.66 29.25
C ASP A 177 11.13 -1.21 29.79
N THR A 178 10.54 -0.27 29.04
CA THR A 178 10.41 1.14 29.45
C THR A 178 9.13 1.44 30.23
N LEU A 179 8.13 0.55 30.18
CA LEU A 179 6.89 0.65 30.96
C LEU A 179 6.93 -0.14 32.28
N SER A 180 8.01 -0.90 32.51
CA SER A 180 8.31 -1.69 33.71
C SER A 180 9.05 -0.89 34.79
#